data_AF-A0A376U2R1-F1
#
_entry.id   AF-A0A376U2R1-F1
#
_cell.length_a   1.000
_cell.length_b   1.000
_cell.length_c   1.000
_cell.angle_alpha   90.00
_cell.angle_beta   90.00
_cell.angle_gamma   90.00
#
_symmetry.space_group_name_H-M   'P 1'
#
loop_
_entity.id
_entity.type
_entity.pdbx_description
1 polymer ?
#
loop_
_entity_poly.entity_id
_entity_poly.type
_entity_poly.pdbx_seq_one_letter_code
_entity_poly.pdbx_strand_id
1 'polypeptide(L)'
;MATRDVTFNTGDSEQGIVPCLTRAQLASMGLNTASVSGMNLLADDACVPLTSMIHDATAHLDVGQQRLNLTIPQAFMSNRARGYIPLSYGILVLCRIAQL
;
A
#
# COMPACT_ATOMS: atom_id res chain seq x y z
N MET A 1 -8.50 -0.67 -9.34
CA MET A 1 -8.00 -1.95 -8.77
C MET A 1 -6.98 -2.50 -9.74
N ALA A 2 -5.80 -2.87 -9.27
CA ALA A 2 -4.75 -3.44 -10.13
C ALA A 2 -4.37 -4.81 -9.56
N THR A 3 -4.54 -5.85 -10.36
CA THR A 3 -4.04 -7.21 -10.09
C THR A 3 -2.60 -7.28 -10.56
N ARG A 4 -1.74 -7.95 -9.79
CA ARG A 4 -0.34 -8.15 -10.13
C ARG A 4 0.20 -9.41 -9.48
N ASP A 5 1.29 -9.91 -10.03
CA ASP A 5 2.07 -10.95 -9.39
C ASP A 5 2.79 -10.40 -8.14
N VAL A 6 2.81 -11.20 -7.09
CA VAL A 6 3.47 -10.88 -5.82
C VAL A 6 4.36 -12.06 -5.45
N THR A 7 5.64 -11.80 -5.23
CA THR A 7 6.58 -12.79 -4.73
C THR A 7 6.38 -12.99 -3.23
N PHE A 8 6.38 -14.24 -2.78
CA PHE A 8 6.32 -14.60 -1.37
C PHE A 8 7.64 -15.24 -0.95
N ASN A 9 8.21 -14.75 0.16
CA ASN A 9 9.42 -15.29 0.75
C ASN A 9 9.09 -15.98 2.07
N THR A 10 9.93 -16.89 2.53
CA THR A 10 9.82 -17.47 3.87
C THR A 10 9.97 -16.38 4.93
N GLY A 11 9.11 -16.37 5.94
CA GLY A 11 9.14 -15.36 7.00
C GLY A 11 8.30 -15.73 8.20
N ASP A 12 8.31 -14.84 9.20
CA ASP A 12 7.58 -15.01 10.45
C ASP A 12 6.11 -14.57 10.28
N SER A 13 5.24 -15.51 9.94
CA SER A 13 3.80 -15.35 9.81
C SER A 13 3.09 -16.68 10.09
N GLU A 14 1.77 -16.65 10.29
CA GLU A 14 0.96 -17.87 10.48
C GLU A 14 1.07 -18.85 9.31
N GLN A 15 1.32 -18.34 8.10
CA GLN A 15 1.45 -19.13 6.88
C GLN A 15 2.91 -19.47 6.54
N GLY A 16 3.88 -19.03 7.35
CA GLY A 16 5.32 -19.18 7.11
C GLY A 16 5.87 -18.41 5.90
N ILE A 17 5.02 -17.61 5.26
CA ILE A 17 5.34 -16.81 4.08
C ILE A 17 4.96 -15.36 4.29
N VAL A 18 5.72 -14.45 3.69
CA VAL A 18 5.47 -13.00 3.72
C VAL A 18 5.54 -12.43 2.30
N PRO A 19 4.63 -11.52 1.93
CA PRO A 19 4.67 -10.90 0.61
C PRO A 19 5.85 -9.93 0.52
N CYS A 20 6.61 -9.99 -0.57
CA CYS A 20 7.59 -8.96 -0.89
C CYS A 20 6.88 -7.78 -1.57
N LEU A 21 6.70 -6.70 -0.81
CA LEU A 21 6.14 -5.44 -1.32
C LEU A 21 7.14 -4.32 -1.14
N THR A 22 7.38 -3.54 -2.20
CA THR A 22 8.29 -2.39 -2.12
C THR A 22 7.61 -1.19 -1.50
N ARG A 23 8.41 -0.21 -1.06
CA ARG A 23 7.93 1.06 -0.53
C ARG A 23 6.98 1.77 -1.51
N ALA A 24 7.32 1.79 -2.79
CA ALA A 24 6.49 2.40 -3.84
C ALA A 24 5.15 1.68 -4.02
N GLN A 25 5.12 0.35 -3.93
CA GLN A 25 3.88 -0.42 -4.04
C GLN A 25 2.96 -0.14 -2.85
N LEU A 26 3.49 -0.12 -1.63
CA LEU A 26 2.72 0.22 -0.43
C LEU A 26 2.19 1.66 -0.48
N ALA A 27 3.00 2.62 -0.92
CA ALA A 27 2.55 4.00 -1.14
C ALA A 27 1.40 4.07 -2.15
N SER A 28 1.47 3.31 -3.25
CA SER A 28 0.38 3.24 -4.24
C SER A 28 -0.91 2.66 -3.69
N MET A 29 -0.83 1.79 -2.67
CA MET A 29 -1.96 1.24 -1.93
C MET A 29 -2.52 2.20 -0.87
N GLY A 30 -1.86 3.35 -0.65
CA GLY A 30 -2.32 4.39 0.25
C GLY A 30 -1.57 4.46 1.58
N LEU A 31 -0.55 3.62 1.81
CA LEU A 31 0.32 3.74 2.99
C LEU A 31 1.04 5.09 2.96
N ASN A 32 1.05 5.81 4.08
CA ASN A 32 1.88 6.98 4.27
C ASN A 32 3.28 6.51 4.72
N THR A 33 4.18 6.32 3.76
CA THR A 33 5.54 5.81 4.03
C THR A 33 6.37 6.73 4.93
N ALA A 34 6.02 8.02 5.04
CA ALA A 34 6.67 8.96 5.95
C ALA A 34 6.21 8.81 7.41
N SER A 35 5.06 8.17 7.66
CA SER A 35 4.56 7.90 9.01
C SER A 35 5.19 6.65 9.66
N VAL A 36 5.93 5.85 8.89
CA VAL A 36 6.56 4.63 9.37
C VAL A 36 8.06 4.84 9.50
N SER A 37 8.53 4.88 10.75
CA SER A 37 9.94 5.10 11.09
C SER A 37 10.85 4.06 10.44
N GLY A 38 11.96 4.52 9.84
CA GLY A 38 12.96 3.66 9.20
C GLY A 38 12.59 3.17 7.80
N MET A 39 11.36 3.38 7.32
CA MET A 39 10.95 2.93 5.99
C MET A 39 11.67 3.66 4.86
N ASN A 40 12.07 4.91 5.09
CA ASN A 40 12.86 5.73 4.16
C ASN A 40 14.31 5.25 3.97
N LEU A 41 14.84 4.43 4.89
CA LEU A 41 16.21 3.92 4.83
C LEU A 41 16.35 2.68 3.93
N LEU A 42 15.24 2.03 3.59
CA LEU A 42 15.22 0.88 2.69
C LEU A 42 15.55 1.33 1.25
N ALA A 43 16.22 0.45 0.50
CA ALA A 43 16.37 0.62 -0.95
C ALA A 43 14.99 0.60 -1.64
N ASP A 44 14.89 1.22 -2.82
CA ASP A 44 13.61 1.38 -3.52
C ASP A 44 12.95 0.05 -3.94
N ASP A 45 13.78 -0.95 -4.22
CA ASP A 45 13.40 -2.31 -4.63
C ASP A 45 13.40 -3.32 -3.47
N ALA A 46 13.77 -2.91 -2.26
CA ALA A 46 13.79 -3.79 -1.10
C ALA A 46 12.36 -4.22 -0.68
N CYS A 47 12.23 -5.48 -0.27
CA CYS A 47 11.02 -5.98 0.37
C CYS A 47 10.84 -5.30 1.74
N VAL A 48 9.74 -4.59 1.95
CA VAL A 48 9.42 -3.93 3.22
C VAL A 48 8.87 -4.98 4.20
N PRO A 49 9.47 -5.14 5.39
CA PRO A 49 8.96 -6.06 6.41
C PRO A 49 7.76 -5.42 7.13
N LEU A 50 6.60 -5.43 6.48
CA LEU A 50 5.39 -4.69 6.88
C LEU A 50 4.95 -4.98 8.32
N THR A 51 4.88 -6.27 8.69
CA THR A 51 4.36 -6.73 9.98
C THR A 51 5.28 -6.43 11.16
N SER A 52 6.58 -6.22 10.93
CA SER A 52 7.53 -5.84 11.97
C SER A 52 7.69 -4.32 12.11
N MET A 53 7.50 -3.57 11.01
CA MET A 53 7.62 -2.11 11.02
C MET A 53 6.35 -1.39 11.46
N ILE A 54 5.18 -2.00 11.27
CA ILE A 54 3.89 -1.40 11.58
C ILE A 54 3.17 -2.30 12.58
N HIS A 55 2.93 -1.78 13.78
CA HIS A 55 2.13 -2.48 14.78
C HIS A 55 0.71 -2.71 14.27
N ASP A 56 0.13 -3.87 14.58
CA ASP A 56 -1.19 -4.32 14.13
C ASP A 56 -1.37 -4.44 12.60
N ALA A 57 -0.29 -4.38 11.82
CA ALA A 57 -0.37 -4.71 10.40
C ALA A 57 -0.34 -6.22 10.19
N THR A 58 -1.16 -6.71 9.25
CA THR A 58 -1.22 -8.14 8.90
C THR A 58 -1.18 -8.36 7.40
N ALA A 59 -0.68 -9.52 7.00
CA ALA A 59 -0.69 -9.99 5.62
C ALA A 59 -1.16 -11.45 5.60
N HIS A 60 -2.22 -11.73 4.85
CA HIS A 60 -2.80 -13.08 4.75
C HIS A 60 -3.12 -13.40 3.29
N LEU A 61 -2.54 -14.47 2.78
CA LEU A 61 -2.83 -14.97 1.43
C LEU A 61 -4.03 -15.93 1.50
N ASP A 62 -5.11 -15.60 0.79
CA ASP A 62 -6.19 -16.52 0.48
C ASP A 62 -5.94 -17.12 -0.91
N VAL A 63 -5.41 -18.34 -0.94
CA VAL A 63 -5.09 -19.05 -2.20
C VAL A 63 -6.37 -19.45 -2.94
N GLY A 64 -7.46 -19.76 -2.22
CA GLY A 64 -8.73 -20.15 -2.83
C GLY A 64 -9.38 -19.02 -3.64
N GLN A 65 -9.18 -17.78 -3.21
CA GLN A 65 -9.65 -16.58 -3.91
C GLN A 65 -8.56 -15.86 -4.71
N GLN A 66 -7.32 -16.36 -4.70
CA GLN A 66 -6.14 -15.68 -5.26
C GLN A 66 -6.02 -14.22 -4.79
N ARG A 67 -6.26 -14.00 -3.48
CA ARG A 67 -6.34 -12.67 -2.88
C ARG A 67 -5.35 -12.52 -1.74
N LEU A 68 -4.51 -11.49 -1.81
CA LEU A 68 -3.70 -11.04 -0.69
C LEU A 68 -4.48 -10.01 0.12
N ASN A 69 -4.84 -10.35 1.35
CA ASN A 69 -5.46 -9.44 2.30
C ASN A 69 -4.38 -8.73 3.13
N LEU A 70 -4.35 -7.40 3.07
CA LEU A 70 -3.47 -6.57 3.88
C LEU A 70 -4.32 -5.76 4.85
N THR A 71 -3.96 -5.79 6.14
CA THR A 71 -4.55 -4.91 7.15
C THR A 71 -3.49 -3.92 7.58
N ILE A 72 -3.80 -2.63 7.51
CA ILE A 72 -2.91 -1.54 7.89
C ILE A 72 -3.73 -0.57 8.75
N PRO A 73 -3.28 -0.19 9.95
CA PRO A 73 -4.01 0.78 10.76
C PRO A 73 -4.13 2.12 10.04
N GLN A 74 -5.31 2.73 10.12
CA GLN A 74 -5.62 4.00 9.44
C GLN A 74 -4.65 5.13 9.82
N ALA A 75 -4.04 5.09 11.02
CA ALA A 75 -3.02 6.05 11.46
C ALA A 75 -1.79 6.11 10.53
N PHE A 76 -1.48 5.01 9.85
CA PHE A 76 -0.38 4.93 8.88
C PHE A 76 -0.85 5.10 7.43
N MET A 77 -2.15 5.30 7.20
CA MET A 77 -2.69 5.55 5.87
C MET A 77 -2.57 7.04 5.53
N SER A 78 -2.38 7.33 4.25
CA SER A 78 -2.37 8.70 3.73
C SER A 78 -3.73 9.35 3.98
N ASN A 79 -3.74 10.39 4.82
CA ASN A 79 -4.96 11.04 5.26
C ASN A 79 -5.57 11.86 4.11
N ARG A 80 -6.58 11.30 3.43
CA ARG A 80 -7.36 12.02 2.43
C ARG A 80 -8.62 12.55 3.12
N ALA A 81 -8.79 13.88 3.16
CA ALA A 81 -10.02 14.48 3.68
C ALA A 81 -11.24 13.90 2.96
N ARG A 82 -12.36 13.72 3.66
CA ARG A 82 -13.61 13.31 3.02
C ARG A 82 -13.97 14.33 1.94
N GLY A 83 -14.18 13.87 0.70
CA GLY A 83 -14.39 14.75 -0.46
C GLY A 83 -13.10 15.17 -1.19
N TYR A 84 -11.93 14.64 -0.80
CA TYR A 84 -10.69 14.86 -1.55
C TYR A 84 -10.78 14.27 -2.96
N ILE A 85 -10.66 15.14 -3.96
CA ILE A 85 -10.52 14.77 -5.37
C ILE A 85 -9.04 14.85 -5.73
N PRO A 86 -8.39 13.73 -6.14
CA PRO A 86 -7.01 13.79 -6.58
C PRO A 86 -6.84 14.77 -7.75
N LEU A 87 -5.77 15.57 -7.74
CA LEU A 87 -5.51 16.58 -8.77
C LEU A 87 -5.43 16.00 -10.19
N SER A 88 -5.07 14.71 -10.31
CA SER A 88 -5.12 13.97 -11.58
C SER A 88 -6.51 13.96 -12.23
N TYR A 89 -7.58 14.01 -11.43
CA TYR A 89 -8.96 14.10 -11.91
C TYR A 89 -9.49 15.54 -11.91
N GLY A 90 -9.00 16.41 -11.01
CA GLY A 90 -9.44 17.80 -10.90
C GLY A 90 -9.13 18.66 -12.14
N ILE A 91 -7.98 18.45 -12.78
CA ILE A 91 -7.62 19.15 -14.03
C ILE A 91 -8.58 18.79 -15.16
N LEU A 92 -9.00 17.52 -15.26
CA LEU A 92 -9.97 17.05 -16.27
C LEU A 92 -11.36 17.68 -16.09
N VAL A 93 -11.81 17.86 -14.84
CA VAL A 93 -13.10 18.50 -14.55
C VAL A 93 -13.06 20.01 -14.84
N LEU A 94 -12.00 20.70 -14.46
CA LEU A 94 -11.79 22.11 -14.82
C LEU A 94 -11.67 22.30 -16.35
N CYS A 95 -10.98 21.40 -17.05
CA CYS A 95 -10.87 21.46 -18.51
C CYS A 95 -12.24 21.27 -19.18
N ARG A 96 -13.09 20.36 -18.70
CA ARG A 96 -14.46 20.21 -19.22
C ARG A 96 -15.36 21.42 -18.98
N ILE A 97 -15.14 22.19 -17.91
CA ILE A 97 -15.90 23.42 -17.62
C ILE A 97 -15.40 24.59 -18.48
N ALA A 98 -14.11 24.67 -18.79
CA ALA A 98 -13.52 25.74 -19.60
C ALA A 98 -13.68 25.54 -21.13
N GLN A 99 -14.29 24.44 -21.58
CA GLN A 99 -14.59 24.16 -22.99
C GLN A 99 -16.09 24.21 -23.33
N LEU A 100 -16.90 24.83 -22.45
CA LEU A 100 -18.32 25.17 -22.66
C LEU A 100 -18.50 26.69 -22.72
#